data_AF-A0A345EGL3-F1
#
_entry.id   AF-A0A345EGL3-F1
#
_cell.length_a   1.000
_cell.length_b   1.000
_cell.length_c   1.000
_cell.angle_alpha   90.00
_cell.angle_beta   90.00
_cell.angle_gamma   90.00
#
_symmetry.space_group_name_H-M   'P 1'
#
loop_
_entity.id
_entity.type
_entity.pdbx_description
1 polymer ?
#
loop_
_entity_poly.entity_id
_entity_poly.type
_entity_poly.pdbx_seq_one_letter_code
_entity_poly.pdbx_strand_id
1 'polypeptide(L)'
;MGTVLSLVADIGYDLRRLHGLWMALLFPQLRDSHPVVSRWSPETTRERVLYRAWALVGSLGLLVGYPLAVLGLLIRFHVRRFDRTATRLGAVGTVVLAVLVWGGLTALARVRFSTEGFLAVAAAGTVAVVSTVLALFFRWLGGRVITVLIAYPFAVVAVFLPPVVAALYSPTLAAVVFPRSETLAIWLLDNVLTYRNLNTVLRQRFDLAGFAYVAMWGGLAVPVGWAFGLLVTLANLVRPTDDDGDDG
;
A
#
# COMPACT_ATOMS: atom_id res chain seq x y z
N MET A 1 30.47 8.22 -17.95
CA MET A 1 29.81 7.50 -19.06
C MET A 1 29.25 6.13 -18.67
N GLY A 2 29.93 5.33 -17.84
CA GLY A 2 29.46 3.98 -17.43
C GLY A 2 28.11 3.92 -16.69
N THR A 3 27.86 4.83 -15.74
CA THR A 3 26.63 4.83 -14.91
C THR A 3 25.35 5.18 -15.68
N VAL A 4 25.47 6.04 -16.70
CA VAL A 4 24.31 6.43 -17.52
C VAL A 4 23.93 5.28 -18.46
N LEU A 5 24.93 4.61 -19.05
CA LEU A 5 24.71 3.44 -19.89
C LEU A 5 24.11 2.28 -19.10
N SER A 6 24.54 2.07 -17.85
CA SER A 6 23.93 1.05 -16.99
C SER A 6 22.48 1.39 -16.62
N LEU A 7 22.16 2.66 -16.32
CA LEU A 7 20.79 3.08 -16.03
C LEU A 7 19.87 2.85 -17.23
N VAL A 8 20.29 3.24 -18.43
CA VAL A 8 19.49 3.05 -19.65
C VAL A 8 19.27 1.56 -19.94
N ALA A 9 20.29 0.72 -19.72
CA ALA A 9 20.16 -0.72 -19.87
C ALA A 9 19.15 -1.32 -18.88
N ASP A 10 19.20 -0.88 -17.62
CA ASP A 10 18.27 -1.25 -16.54
C ASP A 10 16.83 -0.85 -16.86
N ILE A 11 16.61 0.40 -17.27
CA ILE A 11 15.29 0.90 -17.68
C ILE A 11 14.77 0.08 -18.87
N GLY A 12 15.63 -0.15 -19.86
CA GLY A 12 15.28 -0.96 -21.04
C GLY A 12 14.97 -2.42 -20.70
N TYR A 13 15.59 -2.98 -19.67
CA TYR A 13 15.26 -4.30 -19.15
C TYR A 13 13.87 -4.29 -18.48
N ASP A 14 13.64 -3.35 -17.57
CA ASP A 14 12.38 -3.22 -16.83
C ASP A 14 11.17 -3.01 -17.77
N LEU A 15 11.31 -2.14 -18.77
CA LEU A 15 10.28 -1.88 -19.78
C LEU A 15 9.97 -3.12 -20.64
N ARG A 16 11.00 -3.85 -21.08
CA ARG A 16 10.82 -5.09 -21.86
C ARG A 16 10.11 -6.16 -21.03
N ARG A 17 10.46 -6.27 -19.75
CA ARG A 17 9.82 -7.23 -18.84
C ARG A 17 8.35 -6.90 -18.61
N LEU A 18 8.02 -5.64 -18.30
CA LEU A 18 6.63 -5.19 -18.14
C LEU A 18 5.81 -5.38 -19.42
N HIS A 19 6.38 -5.02 -20.57
CA HIS A 19 5.71 -5.20 -21.85
C HIS A 19 5.48 -6.68 -22.18
N GLY A 20 6.46 -7.54 -21.91
CA GLY A 20 6.31 -8.98 -22.09
C GLY A 20 5.20 -9.57 -21.22
N LEU A 21 5.13 -9.15 -19.95
CA LEU A 21 4.07 -9.56 -19.03
C LEU A 21 2.68 -9.11 -19.50
N TRP A 22 2.58 -7.87 -20.00
CA TRP A 22 1.35 -7.34 -20.60
C TRP A 22 0.93 -8.15 -21.83
N MET A 23 1.85 -8.40 -22.75
CA MET A 23 1.56 -9.18 -23.96
C MET A 23 1.10 -10.59 -23.62
N ALA A 24 1.69 -11.18 -22.58
CA ALA A 24 1.32 -12.50 -22.11
C ALA A 24 -0.06 -12.61 -21.44
N LEU A 25 -0.73 -11.51 -21.10
CA LEU A 25 -2.10 -11.56 -20.58
C LEU A 25 -3.09 -12.04 -21.65
N LEU A 26 -2.83 -11.71 -22.92
CA LEU A 26 -3.71 -12.04 -24.04
C LEU A 26 -3.09 -13.10 -24.95
N PHE A 27 -1.76 -13.20 -24.97
CA PHE A 27 -0.99 -14.20 -25.72
C PHE A 27 -0.12 -15.02 -24.75
N PRO A 28 -0.72 -15.94 -23.96
CA PRO A 28 0.00 -16.70 -22.93
C PRO A 28 1.16 -17.52 -23.50
N GLN A 29 1.11 -17.92 -24.78
CA GLN A 29 2.16 -18.65 -25.49
C GLN A 29 3.52 -17.92 -25.52
N LEU A 30 3.53 -16.61 -25.25
CA LEU A 30 4.75 -15.82 -25.10
C LEU A 30 5.52 -16.11 -23.79
N ARG A 31 4.87 -16.69 -22.77
CA ARG A 31 5.53 -17.10 -21.50
C ARG A 31 6.26 -18.44 -21.62
N ASP A 32 5.71 -19.36 -22.40
CA ASP A 32 6.17 -20.76 -22.47
C ASP A 32 7.21 -21.02 -23.57
N SER A 33 7.74 -19.95 -24.19
CA SER A 33 8.75 -20.05 -25.25
C SER A 33 10.11 -20.41 -24.65
N HIS A 34 10.39 -21.70 -24.51
CA HIS A 34 11.72 -22.23 -24.16
C HIS A 34 12.75 -21.86 -25.23
N PRO A 35 14.05 -21.71 -24.88
CA PRO A 35 15.11 -21.34 -25.82
C PRO A 35 15.23 -22.27 -27.04
N VAL A 36 14.70 -23.50 -26.94
CA VAL A 36 14.76 -24.55 -27.97
C VAL A 36 13.50 -24.57 -28.86
N VAL A 37 12.41 -23.93 -28.45
CA VAL A 37 11.15 -23.88 -29.22
C VAL A 37 11.07 -22.54 -29.95
N SER A 38 10.69 -22.56 -31.23
CA SER A 38 10.49 -21.35 -32.03
C SER A 38 9.53 -20.39 -31.33
N ARG A 39 9.98 -19.13 -31.12
CA ARG A 39 9.16 -18.06 -30.54
C ARG A 39 7.85 -17.94 -31.35
N TRP A 40 6.71 -18.06 -30.68
CA TRP A 40 5.39 -17.94 -31.30
C TRP A 40 5.27 -16.61 -32.07
N SER A 41 4.67 -16.65 -33.26
CA SER A 41 4.45 -15.47 -34.11
C SER A 41 3.05 -15.49 -34.72
N PRO A 42 2.38 -14.33 -34.88
CA PRO A 42 1.02 -14.29 -35.42
C PRO A 42 1.00 -14.64 -36.93
N GLU A 43 0.32 -15.72 -37.26
CA GLU A 43 0.25 -16.25 -38.63
C GLU A 43 -0.89 -15.60 -39.43
N THR A 44 -2.03 -15.33 -38.79
CA THR A 44 -3.20 -14.77 -39.45
C THR A 44 -3.25 -13.23 -39.42
N THR A 45 -3.91 -12.62 -40.41
CA THR A 45 -4.10 -11.15 -40.47
C THR A 45 -4.82 -10.61 -39.23
N ARG A 46 -5.82 -11.34 -38.73
CA ARG A 46 -6.58 -10.96 -37.54
C ARG A 46 -5.71 -10.97 -36.29
N GLU A 47 -4.91 -12.03 -36.09
CA GLU A 47 -3.98 -12.10 -34.96
C GLU A 47 -2.92 -11.00 -35.02
N ARG A 48 -2.41 -10.67 -36.22
CA ARG A 48 -1.45 -9.56 -36.39
C ARG A 48 -2.04 -8.22 -35.97
N VAL A 49 -3.30 -7.94 -36.32
CA VAL A 49 -4.01 -6.72 -35.91
C VAL A 49 -4.21 -6.70 -34.40
N LEU A 50 -4.71 -7.80 -33.83
CA LEU A 50 -4.94 -7.92 -32.39
C LEU A 50 -3.64 -7.77 -31.59
N TYR A 51 -2.56 -8.41 -32.05
CA TYR A 51 -1.24 -8.34 -31.46
C TYR A 51 -0.70 -6.91 -31.45
N ARG A 52 -0.79 -6.19 -32.58
CA ARG A 52 -0.34 -4.80 -32.68
C ARG A 52 -1.20 -3.86 -31.84
N ALA A 53 -2.52 -4.03 -31.84
CA ALA A 53 -3.42 -3.22 -31.02
C ALA A 53 -3.13 -3.44 -29.53
N TRP A 54 -2.97 -4.69 -29.10
CA TRP A 54 -2.64 -5.03 -27.71
C TRP A 54 -1.25 -4.51 -27.30
N ALA A 55 -0.27 -4.61 -28.20
CA ALA A 55 1.06 -4.05 -27.98
C ALA A 55 1.03 -2.52 -27.88
N LEU A 56 0.23 -1.84 -28.71
CA LEU A 56 0.06 -0.39 -28.65
C LEU A 56 -0.56 0.02 -27.30
N VAL A 57 -1.65 -0.63 -26.89
CA VAL A 57 -2.27 -0.38 -25.58
C VAL A 57 -1.27 -0.65 -24.45
N GLY A 58 -0.50 -1.73 -24.53
CA GLY A 58 0.55 -2.03 -23.56
C GLY A 58 1.63 -0.96 -23.51
N SER A 59 2.07 -0.47 -24.66
CA SER A 59 3.09 0.59 -24.75
C SER A 59 2.61 1.92 -24.16
N LEU A 60 1.34 2.29 -24.38
CA LEU A 60 0.73 3.44 -23.73
C LEU A 60 0.55 3.20 -22.22
N GLY A 61 0.16 1.98 -21.83
CA GLY A 61 0.06 1.56 -20.44
C GLY A 61 1.39 1.67 -19.69
N LEU A 62 2.53 1.44 -20.35
CA LEU A 62 3.86 1.60 -19.75
C LEU A 62 4.15 3.05 -19.33
N LEU A 63 3.55 4.07 -19.97
CA LEU A 63 3.71 5.46 -19.56
C LEU A 63 3.22 5.70 -18.12
N VAL A 64 2.27 4.89 -17.66
CA VAL A 64 1.76 4.93 -16.29
C VAL A 64 2.38 3.82 -15.44
N GLY A 65 2.44 2.59 -15.98
CA GLY A 65 2.93 1.42 -15.28
C GLY A 65 4.40 1.50 -14.88
N TYR A 66 5.25 2.10 -15.72
CA TYR A 66 6.67 2.23 -15.40
C TYR A 66 6.93 3.22 -14.25
N PRO A 67 6.38 4.45 -14.23
CA PRO A 67 6.46 5.33 -13.06
C PRO A 67 5.93 4.68 -11.77
N LEU A 68 4.83 3.93 -11.85
CA LEU A 68 4.30 3.19 -10.69
C LEU A 68 5.25 2.09 -10.21
N ALA A 69 5.88 1.36 -11.13
CA ALA A 69 6.88 0.34 -10.78
C ALA A 69 8.11 0.96 -10.11
N VAL A 70 8.58 2.10 -10.61
CA VAL A 70 9.68 2.87 -10.00
C VAL A 70 9.27 3.37 -8.61
N LEU A 71 8.06 3.90 -8.46
CA LEU A 71 7.54 4.33 -7.16
C LEU A 71 7.49 3.16 -6.17
N GLY A 72 7.02 1.98 -6.62
CA GLY A 72 7.05 0.76 -5.83
C GLY A 72 8.46 0.34 -5.43
N LEU A 73 9.43 0.46 -6.34
CA LEU A 73 10.85 0.18 -6.04
C LEU A 73 11.42 1.16 -5.02
N LEU A 74 11.08 2.46 -5.13
CA LEU A 74 11.46 3.49 -4.16
C LEU A 74 10.88 3.20 -2.78
N ILE A 75 9.59 2.86 -2.70
CA ILE A 75 8.93 2.47 -1.45
C ILE A 75 9.63 1.24 -0.86
N ARG A 76 9.84 0.19 -1.67
CA ARG A 76 10.53 -1.04 -1.24
C ARG A 76 11.93 -0.74 -0.72
N PHE A 77 12.68 0.13 -1.38
CA PHE A 77 14.03 0.53 -0.97
C PHE A 77 14.02 1.23 0.39
N HIS A 78 13.13 2.18 0.60
CA HIS A 78 13.01 2.88 1.89
C HIS A 78 12.56 1.93 2.99
N VAL A 79 11.55 1.10 2.74
CA VAL A 79 11.06 0.13 3.71
C VAL A 79 12.16 -0.85 4.10
N ARG A 80 12.89 -1.45 3.15
CA ARG A 80 14.00 -2.38 3.44
C ARG A 80 15.11 -1.75 4.28
N ARG A 81 15.32 -0.44 4.18
CA ARG A 81 16.31 0.27 5.00
C ARG A 81 15.89 0.29 6.48
N PHE A 82 14.60 0.44 6.76
CA PHE A 82 14.05 0.37 8.12
C PHE A 82 13.82 -1.08 8.58
N ASP A 83 13.55 -1.98 7.64
CA ASP A 83 13.19 -3.37 7.90
C ASP A 83 14.34 -4.15 8.52
N ARG A 84 15.61 -3.75 8.36
CA ARG A 84 16.77 -4.45 8.97
C ARG A 84 16.65 -4.68 10.48
N THR A 85 15.90 -3.83 11.19
CA THR A 85 15.61 -4.01 12.61
C THR A 85 14.45 -4.99 12.82
N ALA A 86 13.39 -4.90 12.00
CA ALA A 86 12.22 -5.77 12.08
C ALA A 86 12.49 -7.20 11.58
N THR A 87 13.32 -7.40 10.54
CA THR A 87 13.75 -8.73 10.08
C THR A 87 14.60 -9.45 11.14
N ARG A 88 15.37 -8.72 11.95
CA ARG A 88 16.13 -9.29 13.08
C ARG A 88 15.26 -9.63 14.29
N LEU A 89 14.19 -8.86 14.50
CA LEU A 89 13.24 -9.07 15.60
C LEU A 89 12.19 -10.14 15.27
N GLY A 90 11.91 -10.37 13.99
CA GLY A 90 10.80 -11.19 13.53
C GLY A 90 9.43 -10.57 13.85
N ALA A 91 8.35 -11.27 13.47
CA ALA A 91 6.99 -10.82 13.74
C ALA A 91 6.73 -10.63 15.24
N VAL A 92 7.15 -11.59 16.07
CA VAL A 92 7.00 -11.54 17.52
C VAL A 92 7.77 -10.36 18.13
N GLY A 93 9.04 -10.18 17.77
CA GLY A 93 9.83 -9.08 18.31
C GLY A 93 9.31 -7.71 17.87
N THR A 94 8.70 -7.61 16.68
CA THR A 94 8.03 -6.37 16.23
C THR A 94 6.82 -6.04 17.10
N VAL A 95 5.97 -7.03 17.42
CA VAL A 95 4.82 -6.84 18.32
C VAL A 95 5.29 -6.46 19.73
N VAL A 96 6.27 -7.17 20.28
CA VAL A 96 6.85 -6.86 21.60
C VAL A 96 7.40 -5.44 21.62
N LEU A 97 8.18 -5.05 20.61
CA LEU A 97 8.70 -3.69 20.50
C LEU A 97 7.57 -2.65 20.44
N ALA A 98 6.53 -2.89 19.64
CA ALA A 98 5.38 -1.99 19.54
C ALA A 98 4.68 -1.82 20.91
N VAL A 99 4.44 -2.93 21.62
CA VAL A 99 3.86 -2.92 22.98
C VAL A 99 4.75 -2.16 23.95
N LEU A 100 6.06 -2.37 23.92
CA LEU A 100 7.01 -1.68 24.81
C LEU A 100 7.07 -0.18 24.53
N VAL A 101 7.14 0.21 23.26
CA VAL A 101 7.21 1.63 22.86
C VAL A 101 5.92 2.35 23.25
N TRP A 102 4.75 1.82 22.86
CA TRP A 102 3.46 2.44 23.17
C TRP A 102 3.10 2.33 24.65
N GLY A 103 3.41 1.22 25.30
CA GLY A 103 3.24 1.04 26.73
C GLY A 103 4.13 1.99 27.55
N GLY A 104 5.39 2.15 27.14
CA GLY A 104 6.32 3.12 27.73
C GLY A 104 5.85 4.56 27.54
N LEU A 105 5.40 4.93 26.34
CA LEU A 105 4.78 6.23 26.07
C LEU A 105 3.54 6.47 26.93
N THR A 106 2.70 5.44 27.12
CA THR A 106 1.50 5.52 27.96
C THR A 106 1.86 5.72 29.43
N ALA A 107 2.87 4.98 29.93
CA ALA A 107 3.38 5.15 31.29
C ALA A 107 3.99 6.54 31.51
N LEU A 108 4.78 7.03 30.54
CA LEU A 108 5.34 8.38 30.58
C LEU A 108 4.24 9.44 30.55
N ALA A 109 3.21 9.24 29.72
CA ALA A 109 2.07 10.15 29.64
C ALA A 109 1.30 10.21 30.96
N ARG A 110 1.21 9.09 31.70
CA ARG A 110 0.60 9.06 33.04
C ARG A 110 1.35 9.94 34.04
N VAL A 111 2.67 10.05 33.91
CA VAL A 111 3.52 10.83 34.83
C VAL A 111 3.64 12.29 34.40
N ARG A 112 3.56 12.58 33.09
CA ARG A 112 3.87 13.91 32.53
C ARG A 112 2.67 14.71 32.07
N PHE A 113 1.53 14.08 31.77
CA PHE A 113 0.35 14.74 31.20
C PHE A 113 -0.87 14.58 32.10
N SER A 114 -1.92 15.35 31.77
CA SER A 114 -3.25 15.19 32.36
C SER A 114 -3.86 13.84 32.03
N THR A 115 -4.94 13.46 32.72
CA THR A 115 -5.70 12.23 32.47
C THR A 115 -6.12 12.11 31.00
N GLU A 116 -6.49 13.22 30.37
CA GLU A 116 -6.81 13.31 28.94
C GLU A 116 -5.63 12.92 28.05
N GLY A 117 -4.44 13.47 28.31
CA GLY A 117 -3.22 13.12 27.56
C GLY A 117 -2.83 11.65 27.74
N PHE A 118 -3.00 11.11 28.95
CA PHE A 118 -2.81 9.67 29.22
C PHE A 118 -3.78 8.81 28.40
N LEU A 119 -5.08 9.11 28.44
CA LEU A 119 -6.09 8.35 27.70
C LEU A 119 -5.89 8.44 26.18
N ALA A 120 -5.49 9.61 25.68
CA ALA A 120 -5.16 9.81 24.28
C ALA A 120 -4.04 8.88 23.81
N VAL A 121 -2.93 8.80 24.55
CA VAL A 121 -1.80 7.94 24.22
C VAL A 121 -2.16 6.46 24.38
N ALA A 122 -2.90 6.10 25.44
CA ALA A 122 -3.33 4.73 25.69
C ALA A 122 -4.25 4.19 24.58
N ALA A 123 -5.26 4.97 24.18
CA ALA A 123 -6.20 4.59 23.13
C ALA A 123 -5.50 4.50 21.76
N ALA A 124 -4.67 5.50 21.43
CA ALA A 124 -3.87 5.51 20.21
C ALA A 124 -2.91 4.31 20.12
N GLY A 125 -2.19 4.03 21.20
CA GLY A 125 -1.26 2.91 21.27
C GLY A 125 -1.94 1.56 21.17
N THR A 126 -3.11 1.40 21.78
CA THR A 126 -3.91 0.16 21.66
C THR A 126 -4.29 -0.09 20.20
N VAL A 127 -4.80 0.93 19.51
CA VAL A 127 -5.17 0.82 18.08
C VAL A 127 -3.96 0.52 17.22
N ALA A 128 -2.82 1.17 17.48
CA ALA A 128 -1.56 0.93 16.77
C ALA A 128 -1.10 -0.53 16.90
N VAL A 129 -1.08 -1.04 18.14
CA VAL A 129 -0.62 -2.40 18.45
C VAL A 129 -1.56 -3.44 17.86
N VAL A 130 -2.87 -3.32 18.06
CA VAL A 130 -3.86 -4.28 17.54
C VAL A 130 -3.79 -4.34 16.02
N SER A 131 -3.71 -3.18 15.35
CA SER A 131 -3.61 -3.12 13.89
C SER A 131 -2.28 -3.69 13.38
N THR A 132 -1.18 -3.48 14.10
CA THR A 132 0.12 -4.09 13.79
C THR A 132 0.05 -5.62 13.89
N VAL A 133 -0.56 -6.14 14.95
CA VAL A 133 -0.75 -7.59 15.14
C VAL A 133 -1.58 -8.17 14.00
N LEU A 134 -2.71 -7.54 13.66
CA LEU A 134 -3.55 -7.94 12.53
C LEU A 134 -2.78 -7.92 11.20
N ALA A 135 -2.03 -6.85 10.92
CA ALA A 135 -1.23 -6.75 9.71
C ALA A 135 -0.19 -7.88 9.61
N LEU A 136 0.51 -8.18 10.70
CA LEU A 136 1.50 -9.25 10.74
C LEU A 136 0.87 -10.64 10.65
N PHE A 137 -0.29 -10.84 11.29
CA PHE A 137 -1.04 -12.09 11.23
C PHE A 137 -1.51 -12.38 9.80
N PHE A 138 -2.11 -11.40 9.11
CA PHE A 138 -2.53 -11.56 7.73
C PHE A 138 -1.36 -11.69 6.75
N ARG A 139 -0.21 -11.08 7.05
CA ARG A 139 1.03 -11.34 6.32
C ARG A 139 1.53 -12.78 6.53
N TRP A 140 1.42 -13.31 7.75
CA TRP A 140 1.85 -14.65 8.10
C TRP A 140 0.97 -15.76 7.51
N LEU A 141 -0.33 -15.51 7.35
CA LEU A 141 -1.23 -16.41 6.61
C LEU A 141 -0.78 -16.67 5.16
N GLY A 142 0.15 -15.86 4.65
CA GLY A 142 0.75 -16.05 3.35
C GLY A 142 -0.15 -15.59 2.20
N GLY A 143 0.43 -15.58 1.00
CA GLY A 143 -0.28 -15.23 -0.22
C GLY A 143 -0.32 -13.73 -0.51
N ARG A 144 -0.08 -13.42 -1.79
CA ARG A 144 -0.07 -12.05 -2.32
C ARG A 144 -1.41 -11.34 -2.12
N VAL A 145 -2.52 -12.08 -2.31
CA VAL A 145 -3.87 -11.52 -2.24
C VAL A 145 -4.21 -11.07 -0.82
N ILE A 146 -4.00 -11.92 0.18
CA ILE A 146 -4.28 -11.60 1.59
C ILE A 146 -3.40 -10.44 2.05
N THR A 147 -2.13 -10.46 1.67
CA THR A 147 -1.19 -9.39 2.01
C THR A 147 -1.67 -8.05 1.45
N VAL A 148 -1.98 -7.97 0.15
CA VAL A 148 -2.42 -6.72 -0.51
C VAL A 148 -3.77 -6.26 0.01
N LEU A 149 -4.75 -7.15 0.10
CA LEU A 149 -6.13 -6.77 0.40
C LEU A 149 -6.39 -6.50 1.87
N ILE A 150 -5.63 -7.11 2.78
CA ILE A 150 -5.91 -7.08 4.23
C ILE A 150 -4.72 -6.57 5.02
N ALA A 151 -3.52 -7.15 4.84
CA ALA A 151 -2.36 -6.80 5.67
C ALA A 151 -1.92 -5.34 5.47
N TYR A 152 -1.83 -4.87 4.22
CA TYR A 152 -1.46 -3.48 3.94
C TYR A 152 -2.45 -2.45 4.51
N PRO A 153 -3.78 -2.60 4.35
CA PRO A 153 -4.74 -1.74 5.05
C PRO A 153 -4.52 -1.66 6.56
N PHE A 154 -4.34 -2.79 7.25
CA PHE A 154 -4.06 -2.77 8.69
C PHE A 154 -2.72 -2.12 9.03
N ALA A 155 -1.69 -2.28 8.18
CA ALA A 155 -0.42 -1.59 8.36
C ALA A 155 -0.57 -0.06 8.23
N VAL A 156 -1.40 0.40 7.29
CA VAL A 156 -1.73 1.83 7.15
C VAL A 156 -2.53 2.31 8.36
N VAL A 157 -3.51 1.54 8.83
CA VAL A 157 -4.25 1.87 10.07
C VAL A 157 -3.31 1.99 11.27
N ALA A 158 -2.37 1.06 11.43
CA ALA A 158 -1.42 1.06 12.55
C ALA A 158 -0.58 2.34 12.62
N VAL A 159 -0.31 2.98 11.49
CA VAL A 159 0.51 4.19 11.38
C VAL A 159 -0.33 5.47 11.47
N PHE A 160 -1.46 5.52 10.76
CA PHE A 160 -2.20 6.77 10.54
C PHE A 160 -3.43 6.96 11.42
N LEU A 161 -4.02 5.88 11.95
CA LEU A 161 -5.18 5.98 12.83
C LEU A 161 -4.86 6.43 14.27
N PRO A 162 -3.71 6.11 14.88
CA PRO A 162 -3.41 6.49 16.26
C PRO A 162 -3.54 8.00 16.55
N PRO A 163 -3.01 8.93 15.71
CA PRO A 163 -3.20 10.36 15.93
C PRO A 163 -4.66 10.81 15.94
N VAL A 164 -5.50 10.19 15.11
CA VAL A 164 -6.94 10.51 15.03
C VAL A 164 -7.67 10.02 16.28
N VAL A 165 -7.33 8.82 16.76
CA VAL A 165 -7.88 8.27 17.99
C VAL A 165 -7.43 9.09 19.20
N ALA A 166 -6.16 9.50 19.25
CA ALA A 166 -5.65 10.39 20.30
C ALA A 166 -6.41 11.72 20.35
N ALA A 167 -6.78 12.27 19.19
CA ALA A 167 -7.53 13.52 19.09
C ALA A 167 -8.94 13.43 19.72
N LEU A 168 -9.54 12.24 19.85
CA LEU A 168 -10.82 12.07 20.55
C LEU A 168 -10.72 12.36 22.05
N TYR A 169 -9.54 12.20 22.63
CA TYR A 169 -9.29 12.33 24.07
C TYR A 169 -8.48 13.59 24.42
N SER A 170 -7.93 14.28 23.43
CA SER A 170 -7.06 15.45 23.63
C SER A 170 -7.55 16.65 22.83
N PRO A 171 -8.04 17.72 23.50
CA PRO A 171 -8.51 18.93 22.83
C PRO A 171 -7.44 19.62 21.97
N THR A 172 -6.17 19.54 22.37
CA THR A 172 -5.05 20.13 21.63
C THR A 172 -4.81 19.42 20.30
N LEU A 173 -4.97 18.09 20.28
CA LEU A 173 -4.89 17.30 19.04
C LEU A 173 -6.15 17.47 18.19
N ALA A 174 -7.34 17.50 18.82
CA ALA A 174 -8.62 17.75 18.15
C ALA A 174 -8.59 19.04 17.33
N ALA A 175 -8.06 20.13 17.91
CA ALA A 175 -7.98 21.44 17.27
C ALA A 175 -7.13 21.46 15.99
N VAL A 176 -6.23 20.49 15.82
CA VAL A 176 -5.35 20.40 14.63
C VAL A 176 -5.84 19.32 13.66
N VAL A 177 -6.31 18.18 14.18
CA VAL A 177 -6.65 16.99 13.39
C VAL A 177 -8.05 17.09 12.79
N PHE A 178 -9.07 17.52 13.56
CA PHE A 178 -10.45 17.51 13.09
C PHE A 178 -10.72 18.53 11.98
N PRO A 179 -10.27 19.80 12.06
CA PRO A 179 -10.53 20.76 10.98
C PRO A 179 -9.92 20.33 9.63
N ARG A 180 -8.73 19.73 9.68
CA ARG A 180 -8.06 19.18 8.48
C ARG A 180 -8.80 17.95 7.95
N SER A 181 -9.26 17.09 8.84
CA SER A 181 -10.04 15.90 8.48
C SER A 181 -11.39 16.28 7.87
N GLU A 182 -12.06 17.30 8.40
CA GLU A 182 -13.31 17.84 7.89
C GLU A 182 -13.11 18.45 6.50
N THR A 183 -12.05 19.25 6.32
CA THR A 183 -11.70 19.82 5.00
C THR A 183 -11.48 18.70 3.96
N LEU A 184 -10.77 17.64 4.33
CA LEU A 184 -10.57 16.47 3.49
C LEU A 184 -11.90 15.75 3.19
N ALA A 185 -12.75 15.59 4.20
CA ALA A 185 -14.06 14.93 4.06
C ALA A 185 -14.96 15.69 3.09
N ILE A 186 -15.05 17.01 3.23
CA ILE A 186 -15.80 17.89 2.34
C ILE A 186 -15.26 17.77 0.91
N TRP A 187 -13.94 17.87 0.74
CA TRP A 187 -13.32 17.70 -0.58
C TRP A 187 -13.66 16.34 -1.20
N LEU A 188 -13.61 15.26 -0.43
CA LEU A 188 -13.93 13.92 -0.90
C LEU A 188 -15.41 13.78 -1.29
N LEU A 189 -16.31 14.34 -0.48
CA LEU A 189 -17.75 14.37 -0.74
C LEU A 189 -18.11 15.20 -1.98
N ASP A 190 -17.36 16.26 -2.24
CA ASP A 190 -17.65 17.21 -3.31
C ASP A 190 -16.97 16.87 -4.64
N ASN A 191 -15.92 16.03 -4.62
CA ASN A 191 -15.18 15.66 -5.84
C ASN A 191 -15.31 14.18 -6.19
N VAL A 192 -15.06 13.29 -5.23
CA VAL A 192 -14.90 11.85 -5.50
C VAL A 192 -16.22 11.09 -5.31
N LEU A 193 -16.94 11.40 -4.23
CA LEU A 193 -18.18 10.71 -3.83
C LEU A 193 -19.45 11.33 -4.42
N THR A 194 -19.31 12.29 -5.34
CA THR A 194 -20.42 12.80 -6.16
C THR A 194 -20.96 11.73 -7.10
N TYR A 195 -20.14 10.74 -7.45
CA TYR A 195 -20.55 9.61 -8.27
C TYR A 195 -21.69 8.82 -7.60
N ARG A 196 -22.81 8.66 -8.32
CA ARG A 196 -24.03 7.98 -7.86
C ARG A 196 -24.65 8.55 -6.58
N ASN A 197 -24.45 9.84 -6.28
CA ASN A 197 -25.03 10.51 -5.11
C ASN A 197 -24.64 9.88 -3.76
N LEU A 198 -23.45 9.24 -3.67
CA LEU A 198 -22.95 8.72 -2.40
C LEU A 198 -22.76 9.84 -1.37
N ASN A 199 -22.42 11.04 -1.84
CA ASN A 199 -22.30 12.23 -1.02
C ASN A 199 -23.59 12.61 -0.28
N THR A 200 -24.76 12.55 -0.92
CA THR A 200 -26.03 12.89 -0.28
C THR A 200 -26.41 11.84 0.75
N VAL A 201 -26.21 10.55 0.46
CA VAL A 201 -26.44 9.46 1.41
C VAL A 201 -25.57 9.61 2.64
N LEU A 202 -24.28 9.91 2.46
CA LEU A 202 -23.34 10.10 3.58
C LEU A 202 -23.70 11.32 4.42
N ARG A 203 -23.97 12.47 3.78
CA ARG A 203 -24.36 13.72 4.47
C ARG A 203 -25.70 13.61 5.21
N GLN A 204 -26.62 12.77 4.73
CA GLN A 204 -27.93 12.58 5.38
C GLN A 204 -27.88 11.59 6.55
N ARG A 205 -26.99 10.59 6.49
CA ARG A 205 -26.95 9.49 7.46
C ARG A 205 -25.86 9.61 8.51
N PHE A 206 -24.82 10.39 8.24
CA PHE A 206 -23.65 10.47 9.11
C PHE A 206 -23.29 11.93 9.39
N ASP A 207 -23.15 12.24 10.67
CA ASP A 207 -22.52 13.47 11.14
C ASP A 207 -21.05 13.19 11.42
N LEU A 208 -20.16 14.10 10.99
CA LEU A 208 -18.72 13.92 11.12
C LEU A 208 -18.27 14.38 12.51
N ALA A 209 -18.61 13.58 13.52
CA ALA A 209 -18.28 13.83 14.91
C ALA A 209 -17.62 12.61 15.56
N GLY A 210 -16.62 12.87 16.41
CA GLY A 210 -15.96 11.85 17.23
C GLY A 210 -15.52 10.62 16.44
N PHE A 211 -16.12 9.46 16.75
CA PHE A 211 -15.80 8.17 16.12
C PHE A 211 -16.00 8.15 14.60
N ALA A 212 -16.82 9.04 14.02
CA ALA A 212 -16.95 9.15 12.57
C ALA A 212 -15.62 9.52 11.90
N TYR A 213 -14.76 10.32 12.55
CA TYR A 213 -13.40 10.59 12.06
C TYR A 213 -12.55 9.32 11.99
N VAL A 214 -12.63 8.47 13.01
CA VAL A 214 -11.90 7.19 13.05
C VAL A 214 -12.40 6.25 11.95
N ALA A 215 -13.72 6.17 11.75
CA ALA A 215 -14.31 5.36 10.68
C ALA A 215 -13.89 5.87 9.29
N MET A 216 -13.89 7.19 9.08
CA MET A 216 -13.43 7.80 7.83
C MET A 216 -11.97 7.47 7.55
N TRP A 217 -11.07 7.71 8.52
CA TRP A 217 -9.65 7.43 8.36
C TRP A 217 -9.36 5.93 8.20
N GLY A 218 -10.09 5.07 8.93
CA GLY A 218 -10.04 3.62 8.73
C GLY A 218 -10.51 3.20 7.33
N GLY A 219 -11.58 3.80 6.83
CA GLY A 219 -12.08 3.60 5.47
C GLY A 219 -11.09 4.06 4.40
N LEU A 220 -10.39 5.18 4.62
CA LEU A 220 -9.32 5.70 3.74
C LEU A 220 -8.06 4.85 3.79
N ALA A 221 -7.77 4.20 4.92
CA ALA A 221 -6.60 3.32 5.05
C ALA A 221 -6.70 2.10 4.11
N VAL A 222 -7.90 1.65 3.76
CA VAL A 222 -8.14 0.54 2.84
C VAL A 222 -7.61 0.80 1.42
N PRO A 223 -8.10 1.82 0.68
CA PRO A 223 -7.60 2.11 -0.66
C PRO A 223 -6.13 2.54 -0.66
N VAL A 224 -5.66 3.23 0.39
CA VAL A 224 -4.24 3.58 0.54
C VAL A 224 -3.39 2.33 0.73
N GLY A 225 -3.83 1.38 1.56
CA GLY A 225 -3.18 0.09 1.74
C GLY A 225 -3.12 -0.71 0.44
N TRP A 226 -4.21 -0.75 -0.32
CA TRP A 226 -4.23 -1.39 -1.63
C TRP A 226 -3.27 -0.71 -2.62
N ALA A 227 -3.18 0.62 -2.62
CA ALA A 227 -2.23 1.34 -3.44
C ALA A 227 -0.78 0.92 -3.11
N PHE A 228 -0.41 0.89 -1.83
CA PHE A 228 0.91 0.41 -1.41
C PHE A 228 1.16 -1.06 -1.80
N GLY A 229 0.18 -1.93 -1.58
CA GLY A 229 0.28 -3.34 -1.95
C GLY A 229 0.45 -3.54 -3.47
N LEU A 230 -0.30 -2.82 -4.28
CA LEU A 230 -0.17 -2.84 -5.74
C LEU A 230 1.20 -2.32 -6.21
N LEU A 231 1.69 -1.23 -5.62
CA LEU A 231 3.02 -0.69 -5.96
C LEU A 231 4.13 -1.69 -5.62
N VAL A 232 4.09 -2.32 -4.44
CA VAL A 232 5.12 -3.29 -4.03
C VAL A 232 5.04 -4.57 -4.87
N THR A 233 3.83 -5.08 -5.14
CA THR A 233 3.67 -6.25 -6.03
C THR A 233 4.14 -5.98 -7.44
N LEU A 234 3.89 -4.78 -7.98
CA LEU A 234 4.41 -4.36 -9.26
C LEU A 234 5.94 -4.27 -9.26
N ALA A 235 6.53 -3.72 -8.19
CA ALA A 235 7.99 -3.66 -8.05
C ALA A 235 8.63 -5.06 -8.02
N ASN A 236 8.06 -6.00 -7.26
CA ASN A 236 8.53 -7.39 -7.23
C ASN A 236 8.33 -8.07 -8.60
N LEU A 237 7.26 -7.73 -9.31
CA LEU A 237 7.00 -8.22 -10.65
C LEU A 237 7.99 -7.68 -11.70
N VAL A 238 8.62 -6.52 -11.47
CA VAL A 238 9.66 -5.95 -12.36
C VAL A 238 11.07 -6.38 -11.96
N ARG A 239 11.37 -6.46 -10.66
CA ARG A 239 12.64 -6.96 -10.13
C ARG A 239 12.37 -7.94 -8.98
N PRO A 240 12.36 -9.26 -9.24
CA PRO A 240 12.12 -10.27 -8.22
C PRO A 240 13.28 -10.23 -7.23
N THR A 241 13.05 -10.74 -6.04
CA THR A 241 14.12 -10.99 -5.07
C THR A 241 14.21 -12.46 -4.74
N ASP A 242 15.39 -12.88 -4.26
CA ASP A 242 15.68 -14.27 -3.96
C ASP A 242 14.72 -14.86 -2.90
N ASP A 243 14.15 -14.02 -2.02
CA ASP A 243 13.09 -14.39 -1.05
C ASP A 243 11.77 -14.84 -1.70
N ASP A 244 11.50 -14.49 -2.97
CA ASP A 244 10.26 -14.86 -3.69
C ASP A 244 10.41 -16.19 -4.46
N GLY A 245 11.57 -16.85 -4.37
CA GLY A 245 11.93 -18.05 -5.15
C GLY A 245 11.68 -19.40 -4.46
N ASP A 246 11.25 -19.41 -3.20
CA ASP A 246 11.12 -20.63 -2.38
C ASP A 246 9.66 -21.06 -2.12
N ASP A 247 8.67 -20.30 -2.61
CA ASP A 247 7.24 -20.66 -2.56
C ASP A 247 6.78 -21.31 -3.87
N GLY A 248 7.38 -22.48 -4.18
CA GLY A 248 6.97 -23.39 -5.26
C GLY A 248 6.31 -24.64 -4.72
#